data_AF-G7LAP3-F1
#
_entry.id   AF-G7LAP3-F1
#
_cell.length_a   1.000
_cell.length_b   1.000
_cell.length_c   1.000
_cell.angle_alpha   90.00
_cell.angle_beta   90.00
_cell.angle_gamma   90.00
#
_symmetry.space_group_name_H-M   'P 1'
#
loop_
_entity.id
_entity.type
_entity.pdbx_description
1 polymer ?
#
loop_
_entity_poly.entity_id
_entity_poly.type
_entity_poly.pdbx_seq_one_letter_code
_entity_poly.pdbx_strand_id
1 'polypeptide(L)' 'MIFGGRCDPFDSAMFKAWINQGMCPANPVVLRLFKTLIEKGFKVFLVTGRYEGTLAKITTDNLHNQGFIGYQRLILR' A
#
# COMPACT_ATOMS: atom_id res chain seq x y z
N MET A 1 -14.78 -17.57 -6.19
CA MET A 1 -14.04 -17.80 -7.46
C MET A 1 -12.57 -17.86 -7.11
N ILE A 2 -11.96 -19.02 -7.31
CA ILE A 2 -10.56 -19.33 -7.05
C ILE A 2 -9.73 -18.77 -8.21
N PHE A 3 -8.78 -17.87 -7.93
CA PHE A 3 -7.87 -17.35 -8.95
C PHE A 3 -6.90 -18.45 -9.39
N GLY A 4 -7.17 -19.03 -10.56
CA GLY A 4 -6.31 -19.95 -11.29
C GLY A 4 -5.04 -19.26 -11.79
N GLY A 5 -3.98 -20.04 -11.91
CA GLY A 5 -2.61 -19.58 -12.04
C GLY A 5 -2.20 -18.99 -13.39
N ARG A 6 -1.17 -18.14 -13.31
CA ARG A 6 -0.07 -17.90 -14.28
C ARG A 6 -0.46 -17.93 -15.77
N CYS A 7 -0.73 -16.76 -16.34
CA CYS A 7 -0.19 -16.26 -17.63
C CYS A 7 -1.09 -15.21 -18.33
N ASP A 8 -1.86 -14.40 -17.60
CA ASP A 8 -2.48 -13.22 -18.22
C ASP A 8 -1.44 -12.11 -18.40
N PRO A 9 -1.34 -11.48 -19.58
CA PRO A 9 -0.51 -10.31 -19.76
C PRO A 9 -0.96 -9.21 -18.80
N PHE A 10 0.00 -8.47 -18.24
CA PHE A 10 -0.30 -7.40 -17.31
C PHE A 10 -1.19 -6.35 -17.98
N ASP A 11 -2.46 -6.30 -17.57
CA ASP A 11 -3.39 -5.27 -18.01
C ASP A 11 -3.29 -4.05 -17.09
N SER A 12 -2.69 -3.00 -17.63
CA SER A 12 -2.50 -1.73 -16.92
C SER A 12 -3.80 -1.02 -16.57
N ALA A 13 -4.89 -1.22 -17.32
CA ALA A 13 -6.20 -0.60 -17.06
C ALA A 13 -6.93 -1.32 -15.93
N MET A 14 -6.93 -2.66 -15.94
CA MET A 14 -7.44 -3.48 -14.83
C MET A 14 -6.66 -3.20 -13.53
N PHE A 15 -5.34 -3.07 -13.61
CA PHE A 15 -4.51 -2.74 -12.45
C PHE A 15 -4.83 -1.34 -11.90
N LYS A 16 -5.01 -0.34 -12.77
CA LYS A 16 -5.44 1.01 -12.37
C LYS A 16 -6.83 1.00 -11.73
N ALA A 17 -7.78 0.25 -12.30
CA ALA A 17 -9.12 0.10 -11.74
C ALA A 17 -9.09 -0.54 -10.34
N TRP A 18 -8.30 -1.59 -10.15
CA TRP A 18 -8.09 -2.22 -8.84
C TRP A 18 -7.39 -1.29 -7.84
N ILE A 19 -6.38 -0.51 -8.27
CA ILE A 19 -5.74 0.50 -7.43
C ILE A 19 -6.75 1.57 -6.99
N ASN A 20 -7.61 2.03 -7.90
CA ASN A 20 -8.62 3.05 -7.61
C ASN A 20 -9.69 2.55 -6.63
N GLN A 21 -9.92 1.24 -6.54
CA GLN A 21 -10.79 0.67 -5.51
C GLN A 21 -10.20 0.82 -4.09
N GLY A 22 -8.90 1.10 -3.96
CA GLY A 22 -8.27 1.37 -2.66
C GLY A 22 -8.26 0.18 -1.70
N MET A 23 -8.69 -1.02 -2.12
CA MET A 23 -8.85 -2.19 -1.24
C MET A 23 -7.57 -3.02 -1.11
N CYS A 24 -6.38 -2.40 -1.17
CA CYS A 24 -5.14 -3.13 -1.04
C CYS A 24 -4.99 -3.62 0.42
N PRO A 25 -5.11 -4.93 0.69
CA PRO A 25 -5.07 -5.44 2.06
C PRO A 25 -3.65 -5.32 2.61
N ALA A 26 -3.53 -4.96 3.89
CA ALA A 26 -2.25 -5.06 4.57
C ALA A 26 -1.80 -6.51 4.66
N ASN A 27 -0.50 -6.74 4.41
CA ASN A 27 0.11 -7.98 4.84
C ASN A 27 0.25 -7.93 6.39
N PRO A 28 -0.39 -8.84 7.13
CA PRO A 28 -0.41 -8.79 8.60
C PRO A 28 0.99 -8.91 9.22
N VAL A 29 1.93 -9.59 8.55
CA VAL A 29 3.32 -9.71 9.02
C VAL A 29 4.04 -8.37 8.91
N VAL A 30 3.81 -7.64 7.82
CA VAL A 30 4.41 -6.31 7.59
C VAL A 30 3.81 -5.29 8.55
N LEU A 31 2.50 -5.33 8.79
CA LEU A 31 1.85 -4.44 9.77
C LEU A 31 2.42 -4.65 11.18
N ARG A 32 2.64 -5.91 11.59
CA ARG A 32 3.27 -6.21 12.87
C ARG A 32 4.70 -5.65 12.94
N LEU A 33 5.51 -5.87 11.90
CA LEU A 33 6.87 -5.34 11.83
C LEU A 33 6.86 -3.81 11.92
N PHE A 34 5.98 -3.16 11.17
CA PHE A 34 5.82 -1.70 11.19
C PHE A 34 5.51 -1.19 12.61
N LYS A 35 4.51 -1.76 13.28
CA LYS A 35 4.15 -1.37 14.65
C LYS A 35 5.31 -1.56 15.62
N THR A 36 6.00 -2.71 15.58
CA THR A 36 7.18 -2.96 16.42
C THR A 36 8.31 -1.96 16.18
N LEU A 37 8.53 -1.53 14.93
CA LEU A 37 9.55 -0.52 14.62
C LEU A 37 9.17 0.85 15.18
N ILE A 38 7.91 1.25 15.03
CA ILE A 38 7.39 2.51 15.59
C ILE A 38 7.45 2.50 17.12
N GLU A 39 7.02 1.42 17.77
CA GLU A 39 7.09 1.24 19.24
C GLU A 39 8.54 1.32 19.76
N LYS A 40 9.50 0.85 18.96
CA LYS A 40 10.93 0.95 19.29
C LYS A 40 11.55 2.32 18.98
N GLY A 41 10.77 3.29 18.48
CA GLY A 41 11.22 4.65 18.18
C GLY A 41 11.97 4.79 16.85
N PHE A 42 11.88 3.80 15.95
CA PHE A 42 12.46 3.93 14.62
C PHE A 42 11.63 4.85 13.74
N LYS A 43 12.31 5.64 12.91
CA LYS A 43 11.67 6.45 11.87
C LYS A 43 11.44 5.57 10.64
N VAL A 44 10.18 5.28 10.34
CA VAL A 44 9.80 4.47 9.18
C VAL A 44 9.38 5.37 8.02
N PHE A 45 9.94 5.10 6.85
CA PHE A 45 9.61 5.77 5.59
C PHE A 45 8.92 4.76 4.67
N LEU A 46 7.81 5.18 4.05
CA LEU A 46 7.10 4.37 3.06
C LEU A 46 7.44 4.89 1.67
N VAL A 47 7.95 4.04 0.79
CA VAL A 47 8.31 4.41 -0.58
C VAL A 47 7.46 3.61 -1.54
N THR A 48 6.81 4.29 -2.47
CA THR A 48 5.94 3.67 -3.47
C THR A 48 6.18 4.27 -4.85
N GLY A 49 6.14 3.44 -5.89
CA GLY A 49 6.24 3.88 -7.28
C GLY A 49 4.92 4.42 -7.84
N ARG A 50 3.90 4.61 -7.01
CA ARG A 50 2.59 5.14 -7.43
C ARG A 50 2.70 6.63 -7.75
N TYR A 51 2.03 7.03 -8.83
CA TYR A 51 1.98 8.42 -9.30
C TYR A 51 1.32 9.33 -8.26
N GLU A 52 2.07 10.31 -7.77
CA GLU A 52 1.65 11.22 -6.69
C GLU A 52 0.35 11.96 -7.03
N GLY A 53 0.23 12.49 -8.25
CA GLY A 53 -0.86 13.38 -8.63
C GLY A 53 -2.27 12.78 -8.61
N THR A 54 -2.40 11.45 -8.58
CA THR A 54 -3.73 10.78 -8.58
C THR A 54 -3.87 9.78 -7.45
N LEU A 55 -2.77 9.15 -7.02
CA LEU A 55 -2.82 8.01 -6.11
C LEU A 55 -2.38 8.35 -4.67
N ALA A 56 -1.89 9.56 -4.42
CA ALA A 56 -1.45 9.96 -3.07
C ALA A 56 -2.57 9.87 -2.03
N LYS A 57 -3.75 10.45 -2.34
CA LYS A 57 -4.89 10.46 -1.41
C LYS A 57 -5.41 9.05 -1.13
N ILE A 58 -5.66 8.27 -2.19
CA ILE A 58 -6.17 6.89 -2.07
C ILE A 58 -5.18 6.00 -1.29
N THR A 59 -3.88 6.16 -1.54
CA THR A 59 -2.84 5.38 -0.85
C THR A 59 -2.74 5.75 0.62
N THR A 60 -2.84 7.05 0.94
CA THR A 60 -2.82 7.54 2.33
C THR A 60 -4.05 7.06 3.10
N ASP A 61 -5.24 7.20 2.53
CA ASP A 61 -6.50 6.77 3.13
C ASP A 61 -6.48 5.24 3.38
N ASN A 62 -5.98 4.45 2.42
CA ASN A 62 -5.84 3.01 2.62
C ASN A 62 -4.79 2.67 3.70
N LEU A 63 -3.62 3.31 3.72
CA LEU A 63 -2.60 3.06 4.74
C LEU A 63 -3.15 3.32 6.15
N HIS A 64 -3.91 4.41 6.32
CA HIS A 64 -4.56 4.74 7.58
C HIS A 64 -5.59 3.67 7.98
N ASN A 65 -6.50 3.31 7.07
CA ASN A 65 -7.52 2.28 7.30
C ASN A 65 -6.92 0.90 7.62
N GLN A 66 -5.76 0.59 7.05
CA GLN A 66 -5.04 -0.65 7.28
C GLN A 66 -4.15 -0.63 8.54
N GLY A 67 -4.10 0.49 9.27
CA GLY A 67 -3.40 0.61 10.54
C GLY A 67 -1.92 0.99 10.45
N PHE A 68 -1.44 1.46 9.29
CA PHE A 68 -0.11 2.06 9.15
C PHE A 68 -0.12 3.51 9.62
N ILE A 69 -0.10 3.70 10.94
CA ILE A 69 -0.15 5.01 11.59
C ILE A 69 1.22 5.32 12.22
N GLY A 70 1.73 6.54 12.00
CA GLY A 70 2.99 7.00 12.61
C GLY A 70 4.25 6.88 11.73
N TYR A 71 4.10 6.64 10.42
CA TYR A 71 5.23 6.74 9.50
C TYR A 71 5.68 8.21 9.34
N GLN A 72 6.99 8.42 9.14
CA GLN A 72 7.59 9.76 9.07
C GLN A 72 7.23 10.49 7.77
N ARG A 73 7.23 9.75 6.65
CA ARG A 73 6.93 10.28 5.31
C ARG A 73 6.49 9.16 4.39
N LEU A 74 5.54 9.47 3.53
CA LEU A 74 5.19 8.67 2.36
C LEU A 74 5.83 9.33 1.13
N ILE A 75 6.68 8.60 0.42
CA ILE A 75 7.36 9.03 -0.79
C ILE A 75 6.68 8.34 -1.97
N LEU A 76 6.08 9.15 -2.85
CA LEU A 76 5.45 8.73 -4.10
C LEU A 76 6.34 9.16 -5.28
N ARG A 77 6.04 8.67 -6.49
CA ARG A 77 6.78 9.01 -7.71
C ARG A 77 6.06 10.08 -8.51
#